data_AF-A0A966XQQ1-F1
#
_entry.id   AF-A0A966XQQ1-F1
#
_cell.length_a   1.000
_cell.length_b   1.000
_cell.length_c   1.000
_cell.angle_alpha   90.00
_cell.angle_beta   90.00
_cell.angle_gamma   90.00
#
_symmetry.space_group_name_H-M   'P 1'
#
loop_
_entity.id
_entity.type
_entity.pdbx_description
1 polymer ?
#
loop_
_entity_poly.entity_id
_entity_poly.type
_entity_poly.pdbx_seq_one_letter_code
_entity_poly.pdbx_strand_id
1 'polypeptide(L)'
;MRELVALAKTGALAPGLERRWDILASTLQTLEQTETAQFFADCPDLLMPCVQRHYPLDGEQIHRHAERWDWKLLSASQALPWSDELIERFCARWDWGWLSRNPALPWSAALIERYASRWNWAWLGKNPGLPWGSALMHRYADRLDWAWLSWTRALPWSEELIAQQLDRWDWTGLSGNTGLPWSDALLDRHASRWSWAWLSENPALPWTAELIERHAQRWDWQRLSANAGLPWSLGLVERHPQRWDWQRLSANPRLPWSLELIEAQAPRWDWDAFNANAGLPWSDALLERQGARWDWERLSENPGLHWSDALLARYAGRWDWERLSWNPGLPWSAELVSAHAARWDWSALSANQALPWSAALIDAHAEQWDWERLSTAPGLPWDTSLLAAHAQRWNWANLSGFAQLPWSKSLYRCFEAHWFAGFVGAHQHFELPVLSPQQLDALLEKP
;
A
#
# COMPACT_ATOMS: atom_id res chain seq x y z
N MET A 1 3.48 -28.23 1.88
CA MET A 1 3.36 -29.01 3.15
C MET A 1 4.71 -29.29 3.81
N ARG A 2 5.57 -30.19 3.30
CA ARG A 2 6.79 -30.64 4.04
C ARG A 2 7.68 -29.50 4.56
N GLU A 3 7.86 -28.43 3.78
CA GLU A 3 8.58 -27.22 4.22
C GLU A 3 7.91 -26.48 5.39
N LEU A 4 6.57 -26.41 5.43
CA LEU A 4 5.86 -25.78 6.56
C LEU A 4 6.05 -26.57 7.86
N VAL A 5 6.05 -27.90 7.78
CA VAL A 5 6.34 -28.78 8.93
C VAL A 5 7.80 -28.66 9.37
N ALA A 6 8.74 -28.49 8.43
CA ALA A 6 10.14 -28.22 8.73
C ALA A 6 10.34 -26.83 9.38
N LEU A 7 9.70 -25.79 8.86
CA LEU A 7 9.78 -24.42 9.37
C LEU A 7 9.07 -24.23 10.72
N ALA A 8 7.99 -24.97 10.99
CA ALA A 8 7.37 -24.99 12.32
C ALA A 8 8.34 -25.52 13.39
N LYS A 9 9.24 -26.43 13.02
CA LYS A 9 10.20 -27.08 13.94
C LYS A 9 11.47 -26.27 14.21
N THR A 10 11.69 -25.13 13.54
CA THR A 10 12.84 -24.25 13.79
C THR A 10 12.55 -23.10 14.78
N GLY A 11 11.31 -22.95 15.26
CA GLY A 11 10.93 -22.00 16.33
C GLY A 11 10.98 -20.51 15.96
N ALA A 12 11.48 -20.15 14.78
CA ALA A 12 11.54 -18.78 14.31
C ALA A 12 10.30 -18.40 13.48
N LEU A 13 9.32 -17.76 14.12
CA LEU A 13 8.16 -17.15 13.45
C LEU A 13 8.61 -15.93 12.62
N ALA A 14 9.12 -16.18 11.42
CA ALA A 14 9.32 -15.16 10.41
C ALA A 14 7.95 -14.65 9.89
N PRO A 15 7.80 -13.38 9.47
CA PRO A 15 6.51 -12.84 9.01
C PRO A 15 5.84 -13.61 7.85
N GLY A 16 6.63 -14.32 7.04
CA GLY A 16 6.13 -15.21 5.99
C GLY A 16 5.49 -16.52 6.49
N LEU A 17 5.74 -16.93 7.74
CA LEU A 17 5.02 -18.03 8.40
C LEU A 17 3.66 -17.57 8.90
N GLU A 18 3.57 -16.38 9.51
CA GLU A 18 2.31 -15.83 10.04
C GLU A 18 1.26 -15.75 8.93
N ARG A 19 1.57 -15.09 7.80
CA ARG A 19 0.65 -15.05 6.66
C ARG A 19 0.28 -16.43 6.09
N ARG A 20 1.18 -17.42 6.18
CA ARG A 20 0.90 -18.82 5.76
C ARG A 20 0.09 -19.59 6.81
N TRP A 21 0.11 -19.17 8.08
CA TRP A 21 -0.69 -19.73 9.17
C TRP A 21 -2.07 -19.08 9.27
N ASP A 22 -2.18 -17.78 8.97
CA ASP A 22 -3.47 -17.10 8.79
C ASP A 22 -4.18 -17.67 7.56
N ILE A 23 -3.45 -17.87 6.46
CA ILE A 23 -3.95 -18.66 5.32
C ILE A 23 -4.27 -20.09 5.78
N LEU A 24 -3.47 -20.77 6.61
CA LEU A 24 -3.83 -22.10 7.10
C LEU A 24 -5.07 -22.08 7.99
N ALA A 25 -5.33 -21.03 8.76
CA ALA A 25 -6.49 -20.91 9.65
C ALA A 25 -7.76 -20.46 8.91
N SER A 26 -7.65 -19.62 7.87
CA SER A 26 -8.70 -19.42 6.87
C SER A 26 -8.79 -20.57 5.85
N THR A 27 -7.84 -21.52 5.92
CA THR A 27 -7.91 -22.90 5.41
C THR A 27 -8.24 -23.86 6.58
N LEU A 28 -8.81 -23.36 7.71
CA LEU A 28 -9.31 -24.15 8.86
C LEU A 28 -10.51 -23.48 9.65
N GLN A 29 -11.36 -22.66 8.99
CA GLN A 29 -12.60 -21.93 9.44
C GLN A 29 -14.07 -22.05 8.75
N THR A 30 -14.39 -22.78 7.64
CA THR A 30 -15.75 -23.24 7.13
C THR A 30 -15.87 -24.63 6.37
N LEU A 31 -14.88 -25.56 6.36
CA LEU A 31 -14.92 -26.95 5.78
C LEU A 31 -16.01 -27.78 6.47
N GLU A 32 -16.33 -28.94 5.91
CA GLU A 32 -17.04 -29.94 6.71
C GLU A 32 -16.15 -30.41 7.86
N GLN A 33 -16.72 -30.38 9.07
CA GLN A 33 -15.99 -30.64 10.31
C GLN A 33 -15.38 -32.05 10.36
N THR A 34 -15.92 -32.99 9.59
CA THR A 34 -15.35 -34.33 9.39
C THR A 34 -13.98 -34.29 8.71
N GLU A 35 -13.82 -33.43 7.69
CA GLU A 35 -12.60 -33.30 6.90
C GLU A 35 -11.50 -32.60 7.70
N THR A 36 -11.86 -31.55 8.42
CA THR A 36 -10.95 -30.82 9.32
C THR A 36 -10.47 -31.70 10.48
N ALA A 37 -11.31 -32.62 10.96
CA ALA A 37 -10.92 -33.61 11.99
C ALA A 37 -9.94 -34.64 11.43
N GLN A 38 -10.17 -35.11 10.20
CA GLN A 38 -9.26 -36.02 9.50
C GLN A 38 -7.91 -35.33 9.21
N PHE A 39 -7.92 -34.08 8.76
CA PHE A 39 -6.70 -33.29 8.52
C PHE A 39 -5.80 -33.22 9.77
N PHE A 40 -6.35 -32.93 10.95
CA PHE A 40 -5.56 -32.91 12.18
C PHE A 40 -5.15 -34.30 12.68
N ALA A 41 -5.88 -35.36 12.32
CA ALA A 41 -5.43 -36.74 12.58
C ALA A 41 -4.24 -37.13 11.69
N ASP A 42 -4.19 -36.64 10.46
CA ASP A 42 -3.10 -36.87 9.50
C ASP A 42 -1.91 -35.91 9.72
N CYS A 43 -2.13 -34.75 10.35
CA CYS A 43 -1.12 -33.72 10.63
C CYS A 43 -1.16 -33.24 12.11
N PRO A 44 -0.92 -34.11 13.11
CA PRO A 44 -1.05 -33.77 14.53
C PRO A 44 -0.09 -32.65 15.00
N ASP A 45 1.09 -32.55 14.39
CA ASP A 45 2.06 -31.46 14.61
C ASP A 45 1.46 -30.04 14.41
N LEU A 46 0.36 -29.93 13.65
CA LEU A 46 -0.30 -28.65 13.34
C LEU A 46 -1.54 -28.37 14.21
N LEU A 47 -2.04 -29.34 14.99
CA LEU A 47 -3.23 -29.18 15.83
C LEU A 47 -3.00 -28.07 16.87
N MET A 48 -2.00 -28.24 17.73
CA MET A 48 -1.77 -27.36 18.87
C MET A 48 -1.55 -25.88 18.47
N PRO A 49 -0.73 -25.54 17.45
CA PRO A 49 -0.54 -24.14 17.07
C PRO A 49 -1.79 -23.48 16.49
N CYS A 50 -2.62 -24.22 15.73
CA CYS A 50 -3.85 -23.68 15.13
C CYS A 50 -4.94 -23.48 16.19
N VAL A 51 -5.15 -24.49 17.04
CA VAL A 51 -6.18 -24.49 18.09
C VAL A 51 -6.01 -23.31 19.04
N GLN A 52 -4.80 -23.10 19.57
CA GLN A 52 -4.54 -22.05 20.57
C GLN A 52 -4.80 -20.63 20.05
N ARG A 53 -4.58 -20.39 18.75
CA ARG A 53 -4.70 -19.06 18.12
C ARG A 53 -6.09 -18.73 17.59
N HIS A 54 -6.84 -19.75 17.14
CA HIS A 54 -8.03 -19.54 16.30
C HIS A 54 -9.31 -20.23 16.81
N TYR A 55 -9.26 -21.01 17.90
CA TYR A 55 -10.44 -21.68 18.48
C TYR A 55 -10.87 -21.05 19.82
N PRO A 56 -12.19 -20.95 20.08
CA PRO A 56 -12.74 -20.43 21.34
C PRO A 56 -12.70 -21.51 22.44
N LEU A 57 -11.50 -21.83 22.93
CA LEU A 57 -11.32 -22.79 24.02
C LEU A 57 -11.94 -22.27 25.32
N ASP A 58 -12.72 -23.11 26.01
CA ASP A 58 -13.24 -22.79 27.34
C ASP A 58 -12.21 -23.00 28.47
N GLY A 59 -12.54 -22.53 29.67
CA GLY A 59 -11.66 -22.60 30.83
C GLY A 59 -11.36 -24.03 31.34
N GLU A 60 -12.21 -25.02 31.04
CA GLU A 60 -11.95 -26.43 31.37
C GLU A 60 -11.11 -27.12 30.29
N GLN A 61 -11.32 -26.82 29.01
CA GLN A 61 -10.43 -27.26 27.93
C GLN A 61 -9.00 -26.75 28.13
N ILE A 62 -8.87 -25.47 28.53
CA ILE A 62 -7.58 -24.87 28.89
C ILE A 62 -6.98 -25.56 30.13
N HIS A 63 -7.80 -25.87 31.15
CA HIS A 63 -7.34 -26.55 32.37
C HIS A 63 -6.87 -27.99 32.11
N ARG A 64 -7.65 -28.79 31.37
CA ARG A 64 -7.43 -30.22 31.12
C ARG A 64 -6.08 -30.51 30.45
N HIS A 65 -5.59 -29.57 29.65
CA HIS A 65 -4.33 -29.70 28.92
C HIS A 65 -3.31 -28.61 29.28
N ALA A 66 -3.39 -28.05 30.49
CA ALA A 66 -2.61 -26.88 30.94
C ALA A 66 -1.07 -26.96 30.78
N GLU A 67 -0.49 -28.17 30.73
CA GLU A 67 0.95 -28.39 30.52
C GLU A 67 1.35 -28.61 29.04
N ARG A 68 0.37 -28.78 28.13
CA ARG A 68 0.61 -28.94 26.67
C ARG A 68 0.48 -27.62 25.91
N TRP A 69 -0.13 -26.58 26.51
CA TRP A 69 -0.32 -25.27 25.89
C TRP A 69 0.93 -24.39 25.96
N ASP A 70 1.26 -23.73 24.84
CA ASP A 70 2.08 -22.53 24.84
C ASP A 70 1.21 -21.33 25.27
N TRP A 71 1.38 -20.98 26.54
CA TRP A 71 0.66 -19.87 27.17
C TRP A 71 0.89 -18.51 26.51
N LYS A 72 1.93 -18.35 25.68
CA LYS A 72 2.14 -17.15 24.85
C LYS A 72 1.16 -17.10 23.68
N LEU A 73 0.96 -18.23 23.00
CA LEU A 73 0.03 -18.32 21.88
C LEU A 73 -1.42 -18.15 22.36
N LEU A 74 -1.78 -18.77 23.49
CA LEU A 74 -3.10 -18.52 24.11
C LEU A 74 -3.26 -17.04 24.52
N SER A 75 -2.25 -16.43 25.16
CA SER A 75 -2.32 -15.01 25.58
C SER A 75 -2.47 -14.03 24.40
N ALA A 76 -1.95 -14.39 23.23
CA ALA A 76 -2.10 -13.61 21.99
C ALA A 76 -3.41 -13.89 21.23
N SER A 77 -4.19 -14.89 21.66
CA SER A 77 -5.38 -15.36 20.95
C SER A 77 -6.55 -14.39 21.05
N GLN A 78 -7.13 -14.03 19.91
CA GLN A 78 -8.36 -13.22 19.84
C GLN A 78 -9.62 -14.09 19.74
N ALA A 79 -9.47 -15.42 19.63
CA ALA A 79 -10.59 -16.36 19.55
C ALA A 79 -11.09 -16.81 20.94
N LEU A 80 -10.27 -16.70 21.99
CA LEU A 80 -10.65 -17.14 23.34
C LEU A 80 -11.81 -16.31 23.91
N PRO A 81 -12.74 -16.94 24.66
CA PRO A 81 -13.82 -16.24 25.38
C PRO A 81 -13.26 -15.54 26.63
N TRP A 82 -12.56 -14.43 26.43
CA TRP A 82 -11.91 -13.69 27.52
C TRP A 82 -12.93 -13.13 28.52
N SER A 83 -12.78 -13.52 29.78
CA SER A 83 -13.51 -12.98 30.93
C SER A 83 -12.54 -12.68 32.09
N ASP A 84 -12.97 -11.89 33.06
CA ASP A 84 -12.16 -11.61 34.26
C ASP A 84 -11.86 -12.89 35.06
N GLU A 85 -12.79 -13.86 35.08
CA GLU A 85 -12.61 -15.17 35.71
C GLU A 85 -11.56 -16.02 34.97
N LEU A 86 -11.53 -15.98 33.63
CA LEU A 86 -10.53 -16.69 32.83
C LEU A 86 -9.12 -16.08 32.99
N ILE A 87 -9.05 -14.75 33.08
CA ILE A 87 -7.80 -14.02 33.36
C ILE A 87 -7.31 -14.35 34.78
N GLU A 88 -8.20 -14.40 35.77
CA GLU A 88 -7.89 -14.73 37.16
C GLU A 88 -7.44 -16.19 37.33
N ARG A 89 -8.22 -17.17 36.83
CA ARG A 89 -8.00 -18.62 37.00
C ARG A 89 -6.59 -19.05 36.58
N PHE A 90 -6.03 -18.42 35.56
CA PHE A 90 -4.68 -18.73 35.04
C PHE A 90 -3.70 -17.54 35.12
N CYS A 91 -3.94 -16.56 36.00
CA CYS A 91 -3.14 -15.34 36.13
C CYS A 91 -1.63 -15.57 36.34
N ALA A 92 -1.23 -16.73 36.88
CA ALA A 92 0.16 -17.12 37.06
C ALA A 92 0.82 -17.76 35.82
N ARG A 93 0.03 -18.20 34.82
CA ARG A 93 0.51 -18.84 33.58
C ARG A 93 0.46 -17.92 32.36
N TRP A 94 -0.46 -16.97 32.31
CA TRP A 94 -0.57 -16.03 31.18
C TRP A 94 0.73 -15.24 30.94
N ASP A 95 1.09 -15.05 29.66
CA ASP A 95 2.14 -14.10 29.27
C ASP A 95 1.54 -12.70 29.20
N TRP A 96 1.77 -11.92 30.25
CA TRP A 96 1.25 -10.57 30.40
C TRP A 96 1.81 -9.59 29.36
N GLY A 97 2.92 -9.91 28.69
CA GLY A 97 3.42 -9.15 27.54
C GLY A 97 2.54 -9.32 26.30
N TRP A 98 2.11 -10.56 26.03
CA TRP A 98 1.16 -10.85 24.95
C TRP A 98 -0.27 -10.41 25.28
N LEU A 99 -0.77 -10.63 26.51
CA LEU A 99 -2.08 -10.09 26.92
C LEU A 99 -2.14 -8.57 26.76
N SER A 100 -1.07 -7.84 27.11
CA SER A 100 -1.01 -6.37 26.96
C SER A 100 -1.23 -5.90 25.52
N ARG A 101 -0.91 -6.72 24.51
CA ARG A 101 -1.08 -6.41 23.08
C ARG A 101 -2.43 -6.85 22.51
N ASN A 102 -3.18 -7.69 23.24
CA ASN A 102 -4.35 -8.37 22.72
C ASN A 102 -5.60 -7.46 22.85
N PRO A 103 -6.28 -7.10 21.75
CA PRO A 103 -7.44 -6.21 21.79
C PRO A 103 -8.74 -6.91 22.25
N ALA A 104 -8.76 -8.25 22.31
CA ALA A 104 -9.98 -9.04 22.57
C ALA A 104 -10.26 -9.31 24.05
N LEU A 105 -9.44 -8.82 24.98
CA LEU A 105 -9.74 -8.88 26.42
C LEU A 105 -10.90 -7.94 26.78
N PRO A 106 -11.66 -8.22 27.86
CA PRO A 106 -12.71 -7.34 28.38
C PRO A 106 -12.13 -6.09 29.06
N TRP A 107 -11.47 -5.23 28.28
CA TRP A 107 -10.71 -4.10 28.79
C TRP A 107 -11.58 -3.10 29.56
N SER A 108 -11.42 -3.12 30.88
CA SER A 108 -12.09 -2.23 31.81
C SER A 108 -11.07 -1.51 32.71
N ALA A 109 -11.45 -0.36 33.28
CA ALA A 109 -10.61 0.34 34.25
C ALA A 109 -10.27 -0.54 35.46
N ALA A 110 -11.20 -1.42 35.87
CA ALA A 110 -11.01 -2.37 36.96
C ALA A 110 -10.00 -3.48 36.61
N LEU A 111 -10.08 -4.07 35.42
CA LEU A 111 -9.12 -5.08 34.94
C LEU A 111 -7.70 -4.49 34.84
N ILE A 112 -7.59 -3.25 34.33
CA ILE A 112 -6.32 -2.54 34.20
C ILE A 112 -5.71 -2.23 35.58
N GLU A 113 -6.53 -1.79 36.54
CA GLU A 113 -6.14 -1.54 37.93
C GLU A 113 -5.71 -2.82 38.66
N ARG A 114 -6.54 -3.87 38.61
CA ARG A 114 -6.34 -5.14 39.32
C ARG A 114 -4.99 -5.78 39.03
N TYR A 115 -4.49 -5.62 37.81
CA TYR A 115 -3.22 -6.18 37.35
C TYR A 115 -2.20 -5.12 36.91
N ALA A 116 -2.32 -3.88 37.42
CA ALA A 116 -1.48 -2.74 37.02
C ALA A 116 0.05 -3.00 37.11
N SER A 117 0.50 -3.87 38.02
CA SER A 117 1.92 -4.27 38.17
C SER A 117 2.39 -5.35 37.19
N ARG A 118 1.48 -6.05 36.50
CA ARG A 118 1.77 -7.15 35.59
C ARG A 118 1.77 -6.74 34.11
N TRP A 119 0.95 -5.77 33.74
CA TRP A 119 0.89 -5.28 32.36
C TRP A 119 2.23 -4.73 31.88
N ASN A 120 2.59 -5.04 30.64
CA ASN A 120 3.72 -4.41 29.98
C ASN A 120 3.24 -3.09 29.35
N TRP A 121 3.43 -1.99 30.08
CA TRP A 121 2.87 -0.69 29.73
C TRP A 121 3.34 -0.12 28.39
N ALA A 122 4.54 -0.48 27.92
CA ALA A 122 5.05 -0.11 26.60
C ALA A 122 4.28 -0.77 25.44
N TRP A 123 3.60 -1.88 25.71
CA TRP A 123 2.68 -2.55 24.77
C TRP A 123 1.21 -2.21 25.06
N LEU A 124 0.81 -2.19 26.34
CA LEU A 124 -0.55 -1.88 26.78
C LEU A 124 -0.97 -0.49 26.29
N GLY A 125 -0.10 0.51 26.45
CA GLY A 125 -0.33 1.88 25.97
C GLY A 125 -0.40 2.03 24.46
N LYS A 126 -0.30 0.93 23.69
CA LYS A 126 -0.40 0.88 22.23
C LYS A 126 -1.56 -0.02 21.74
N ASN A 127 -2.35 -0.55 22.67
CA ASN A 127 -3.47 -1.45 22.40
C ASN A 127 -4.73 -0.63 22.04
N PRO A 128 -5.38 -0.87 20.88
CA PRO A 128 -6.58 -0.15 20.47
C PRO A 128 -7.84 -0.57 21.27
N GLY A 129 -7.81 -1.71 21.97
CA GLY A 129 -8.93 -2.21 22.77
C GLY A 129 -9.11 -1.52 24.12
N LEU A 130 -8.20 -0.65 24.57
CA LEU A 130 -8.34 0.00 25.87
C LEU A 130 -9.53 1.00 25.91
N PRO A 131 -10.20 1.16 27.06
CA PRO A 131 -11.13 2.25 27.32
C PRO A 131 -10.36 3.57 27.53
N TRP A 132 -9.80 4.09 26.43
CA TRP A 132 -9.04 5.34 26.41
C TRP A 132 -9.88 6.52 26.90
N GLY A 133 -9.28 7.37 27.73
CA GLY A 133 -9.94 8.53 28.31
C GLY A 133 -9.08 9.21 29.39
N SER A 134 -9.45 10.43 29.74
CA SER A 134 -8.74 11.30 30.67
C SER A 134 -8.37 10.63 32.00
N ALA A 135 -9.32 9.93 32.63
CA ALA A 135 -9.11 9.26 33.92
C ALA A 135 -8.02 8.16 33.86
N LEU A 136 -8.02 7.33 32.82
CA LEU A 136 -7.00 6.29 32.62
C LEU A 136 -5.63 6.93 32.35
N MET A 137 -5.60 7.91 31.44
CA MET A 137 -4.35 8.54 31.00
C MET A 137 -3.72 9.41 32.08
N HIS A 138 -4.52 10.05 32.93
CA HIS A 138 -4.05 10.76 34.12
C HIS A 138 -3.53 9.78 35.19
N ARG A 139 -4.27 8.71 35.49
CA ARG A 139 -3.90 7.75 36.54
C ARG A 139 -2.59 6.99 36.25
N TYR A 140 -2.32 6.70 34.98
CA TYR A 140 -1.15 5.94 34.56
C TYR A 140 -0.13 6.78 33.78
N ALA A 141 -0.16 8.10 33.94
CA ALA A 141 0.61 9.03 33.12
C ALA A 141 2.13 8.73 33.12
N ASP A 142 2.72 8.35 34.25
CA ASP A 142 4.16 8.03 34.34
C ASP A 142 4.55 6.66 33.78
N ARG A 143 3.61 5.92 33.19
CA ARG A 143 3.82 4.60 32.57
C ARG A 143 3.54 4.57 31.07
N LEU A 144 2.94 5.63 30.54
CA LEU A 144 2.52 5.72 29.14
C LEU A 144 3.63 6.29 28.24
N ASP A 145 3.74 5.74 27.04
CA ASP A 145 4.63 6.25 25.98
C ASP A 145 3.98 7.46 25.30
N TRP A 146 4.15 8.64 25.90
CA TRP A 146 3.56 9.88 25.40
C TRP A 146 4.06 10.29 24.02
N ALA A 147 5.28 9.91 23.64
CA ALA A 147 5.76 10.12 22.28
C ALA A 147 4.89 9.32 21.30
N TRP A 148 4.74 8.01 21.49
CA TRP A 148 3.86 7.19 20.64
C TRP A 148 2.40 7.66 20.68
N LEU A 149 1.87 8.01 21.85
CA LEU A 149 0.50 8.52 21.99
C LEU A 149 0.29 9.86 21.25
N SER A 150 1.33 10.66 21.04
CA SER A 150 1.23 11.91 20.29
C SER A 150 1.05 11.68 18.78
N TRP A 151 1.61 10.58 18.26
CA TRP A 151 1.51 10.20 16.84
C TRP A 151 0.26 9.37 16.50
N THR A 152 -0.41 8.75 17.48
CA THR A 152 -1.53 7.84 17.18
C THR A 152 -2.84 8.57 16.85
N ARG A 153 -3.57 8.06 15.87
CA ARG A 153 -4.91 8.54 15.48
C ARG A 153 -6.05 7.83 16.24
N ALA A 154 -5.73 6.86 17.09
CA ALA A 154 -6.70 5.98 17.74
C ALA A 154 -7.20 6.45 19.12
N LEU A 155 -6.70 7.58 19.63
CA LEU A 155 -7.19 8.16 20.88
C LEU A 155 -8.49 8.97 20.65
N PRO A 156 -9.37 9.08 21.68
CA PRO A 156 -10.53 9.96 21.66
C PRO A 156 -10.08 11.42 21.85
N TRP A 157 -9.48 11.99 20.80
CA TRP A 157 -8.89 13.32 20.82
C TRP A 157 -9.94 14.43 21.03
N SER A 158 -9.73 15.25 22.07
CA SER A 158 -10.51 16.46 22.35
C SER A 158 -9.58 17.59 22.80
N GLU A 159 -10.03 18.85 22.76
CA GLU A 159 -9.22 19.98 23.24
C GLU A 159 -8.92 19.84 24.75
N GLU A 160 -9.83 19.26 25.53
CA GLU A 160 -9.67 18.99 26.96
C GLU A 160 -8.60 17.92 27.23
N LEU A 161 -8.56 16.85 26.42
CA LEU A 161 -7.56 15.79 26.55
C LEU A 161 -6.13 16.33 26.28
N ILE A 162 -6.00 17.23 25.30
CA ILE A 162 -4.75 17.93 25.02
C ILE A 162 -4.39 18.85 26.20
N ALA A 163 -5.35 19.67 26.65
CA ALA A 163 -5.16 20.66 27.72
C ALA A 163 -4.83 20.06 29.10
N GLN A 164 -5.27 18.84 29.40
CA GLN A 164 -5.00 18.19 30.69
C GLN A 164 -3.57 17.65 30.84
N GLN A 165 -2.80 17.52 29.74
CA GLN A 165 -1.49 16.83 29.72
C GLN A 165 -0.44 17.56 28.88
N LEU A 166 -0.57 18.89 28.74
CA LEU A 166 0.22 19.75 27.84
C LEU A 166 1.75 19.52 27.86
N ASP A 167 2.32 19.23 29.03
CA ASP A 167 3.76 19.08 29.23
C ASP A 167 4.27 17.63 29.09
N ARG A 168 3.37 16.67 28.83
CA ARG A 168 3.73 15.27 28.53
C ARG A 168 3.70 14.96 27.04
N TRP A 169 2.84 15.62 26.28
CA TRP A 169 2.72 15.43 24.84
C TRP A 169 4.00 15.79 24.08
N ASP A 170 4.39 14.96 23.10
CA ASP A 170 5.33 15.35 22.05
C ASP A 170 4.58 16.20 21.02
N TRP A 171 4.80 17.51 21.09
CA TRP A 171 4.19 18.46 20.17
C TRP A 171 4.68 18.30 18.72
N THR A 172 5.79 17.60 18.49
CA THR A 172 6.22 17.16 17.15
C THR A 172 5.20 16.18 16.57
N GLY A 173 4.94 15.08 17.30
CA GLY A 173 3.96 14.08 16.91
C GLY A 173 2.53 14.61 16.82
N LEU A 174 2.11 15.44 17.78
CA LEU A 174 0.79 16.10 17.67
C LEU A 174 0.70 16.96 16.40
N SER A 175 1.75 17.70 16.04
CA SER A 175 1.73 18.55 14.83
C SER A 175 1.57 17.75 13.52
N GLY A 176 2.14 16.54 13.47
CA GLY A 176 1.95 15.61 12.34
C GLY A 176 0.66 14.78 12.40
N ASN A 177 -0.13 14.87 13.47
CA ASN A 177 -1.25 13.98 13.71
C ASN A 177 -2.49 14.39 12.87
N THR A 178 -3.04 13.43 12.11
CA THR A 178 -4.22 13.60 11.25
C THR A 178 -5.50 13.03 11.89
N GLY A 179 -5.51 12.84 13.20
CA GLY A 179 -6.67 12.43 14.01
C GLY A 179 -7.08 13.44 15.10
N LEU A 180 -6.38 14.58 15.22
CA LEU A 180 -6.74 15.64 16.17
C LEU A 180 -7.96 16.45 15.70
N PRO A 181 -8.76 17.02 16.62
CA PRO A 181 -9.87 17.93 16.32
C PRO A 181 -9.34 19.30 15.93
N TRP A 182 -8.70 19.41 14.76
CA TRP A 182 -8.05 20.64 14.32
C TRP A 182 -9.06 21.79 14.16
N SER A 183 -8.82 22.84 14.94
CA SER A 183 -9.59 24.09 14.94
C SER A 183 -8.63 25.28 14.95
N ASP A 184 -9.08 26.42 14.43
CA ASP A 184 -8.38 27.70 14.57
C ASP A 184 -8.04 27.98 16.03
N ALA A 185 -8.97 27.70 16.96
CA ALA A 185 -8.80 27.94 18.39
C ALA A 185 -7.73 27.03 19.01
N LEU A 186 -7.63 25.76 18.58
CA LEU A 186 -6.60 24.81 19.01
C LEU A 186 -5.21 25.20 18.48
N LEU A 187 -5.14 25.65 17.22
CA LEU A 187 -3.92 26.15 16.60
C LEU A 187 -3.44 27.43 17.31
N ASP A 188 -4.30 28.42 17.47
CA ASP A 188 -3.98 29.71 18.11
C ASP A 188 -3.61 29.56 19.59
N ARG A 189 -4.36 28.76 20.38
CA ARG A 189 -4.13 28.56 21.83
C ARG A 189 -2.76 27.94 22.14
N HIS A 190 -2.22 27.12 21.24
CA HIS A 190 -0.95 26.41 21.44
C HIS A 190 0.13 26.79 20.41
N ALA A 191 -0.01 27.95 19.77
CA ALA A 191 0.84 28.43 18.69
C ALA A 191 2.36 28.47 19.00
N SER A 192 2.76 28.52 20.27
CA SER A 192 4.17 28.48 20.70
C SER A 192 4.72 27.07 20.94
N ARG A 193 3.87 26.03 20.95
CA ARG A 193 4.28 24.63 21.18
C ARG A 193 4.30 23.79 19.90
N TRP A 194 3.43 24.09 18.93
CA TRP A 194 3.39 23.37 17.66
C TRP A 194 4.72 23.44 16.90
N SER A 195 5.10 22.31 16.27
CA SER A 195 6.16 22.29 15.27
C SER A 195 5.57 22.68 13.92
N TRP A 196 5.71 23.96 13.59
CA TRP A 196 5.12 24.55 12.38
C TRP A 196 5.60 23.91 11.07
N ALA A 197 6.79 23.32 11.06
CA ALA A 197 7.27 22.50 9.95
C ALA A 197 6.34 21.28 9.71
N TRP A 198 6.02 20.51 10.75
CA TRP A 198 5.10 19.37 10.63
C TRP A 198 3.65 19.80 10.39
N LEU A 199 3.19 20.89 11.01
CA LEU A 199 1.88 21.47 10.66
C LEU A 199 1.79 21.85 9.18
N SER A 200 2.88 22.34 8.57
CA SER A 200 2.91 22.75 7.15
C SER A 200 2.75 21.58 6.17
N GLU A 201 3.02 20.35 6.58
CA GLU A 201 2.80 19.13 5.78
C GLU A 201 1.46 18.45 6.11
N ASN A 202 0.82 18.82 7.23
CA ASN A 202 -0.36 18.14 7.73
C ASN A 202 -1.57 18.42 6.79
N PRO A 203 -2.16 17.41 6.13
CA PRO A 203 -3.28 17.61 5.21
C PRO A 203 -4.64 17.71 5.93
N ALA A 204 -4.68 17.54 7.25
CA ALA A 204 -5.92 17.49 8.05
C ALA A 204 -6.21 18.79 8.84
N LEU A 205 -5.42 19.85 8.68
CA LEU A 205 -5.77 21.16 9.22
C LEU A 205 -6.97 21.77 8.46
N PRO A 206 -7.76 22.65 9.07
CA PRO A 206 -8.83 23.40 8.39
C PRO A 206 -8.26 24.48 7.48
N TRP A 207 -7.59 24.07 6.39
CA TRP A 207 -6.85 24.97 5.52
C TRP A 207 -7.76 25.96 4.81
N THR A 208 -7.65 27.22 5.24
CA THR A 208 -8.24 28.41 4.63
C THR A 208 -7.13 29.38 4.25
N ALA A 209 -7.39 30.32 3.33
CA ALA A 209 -6.41 31.35 3.03
C ALA A 209 -6.14 32.23 4.26
N GLU A 210 -7.16 32.42 5.10
CA GLU A 210 -7.16 33.22 6.33
C GLU A 210 -6.29 32.57 7.42
N LEU A 211 -6.27 31.24 7.52
CA LEU A 211 -5.35 30.49 8.38
C LEU A 211 -3.90 30.60 7.90
N ILE A 212 -3.68 30.56 6.58
CA ILE A 212 -2.34 30.74 5.98
C ILE A 212 -1.82 32.15 6.29
N GLU A 213 -2.63 33.20 6.10
CA GLU A 213 -2.27 34.59 6.44
C GLU A 213 -1.96 34.76 7.93
N ARG A 214 -2.85 34.28 8.82
CA ARG A 214 -2.74 34.49 10.28
C ARG A 214 -1.39 34.05 10.84
N HIS A 215 -0.85 32.96 10.30
CA HIS A 215 0.42 32.38 10.72
C HIS A 215 1.52 32.45 9.66
N ALA A 216 1.42 33.38 8.70
CA ALA A 216 2.33 33.50 7.54
C ALA A 216 3.83 33.54 7.88
N GLN A 217 4.21 34.02 9.08
CA GLN A 217 5.62 34.07 9.54
C GLN A 217 6.11 32.78 10.23
N ARG A 218 5.22 31.81 10.47
CA ARG A 218 5.51 30.58 11.21
C ARG A 218 5.61 29.34 10.33
N TRP A 219 4.81 29.29 9.25
CA TRP A 219 4.80 28.16 8.31
C TRP A 219 6.17 27.92 7.67
N ASP A 220 6.49 26.64 7.46
CA ASP A 220 7.54 26.21 6.54
C ASP A 220 6.94 26.26 5.12
N TRP A 221 7.24 27.33 4.40
CA TRP A 221 6.68 27.56 3.07
C TRP A 221 7.18 26.57 2.02
N GLN A 222 8.35 25.95 2.25
CA GLN A 222 8.84 24.88 1.38
C GLN A 222 7.94 23.65 1.51
N ARG A 223 7.55 23.33 2.74
CA ARG A 223 6.58 22.26 3.04
C ARG A 223 5.17 22.59 2.57
N LEU A 224 4.68 23.82 2.80
CA LEU A 224 3.38 24.25 2.29
C LEU A 224 3.27 24.11 0.75
N SER A 225 4.31 24.45 -0.01
CA SER A 225 4.31 24.27 -1.48
C SER A 225 4.04 22.84 -1.94
N ALA A 226 4.38 21.82 -1.13
CA ALA A 226 4.12 20.41 -1.41
C ALA A 226 2.82 19.90 -0.73
N ASN A 227 2.15 20.70 0.09
CA ASN A 227 0.97 20.26 0.83
C ASN A 227 -0.25 20.16 -0.10
N ALA A 228 -0.64 18.92 -0.36
CA ALA A 228 -1.72 18.55 -1.27
C ALA A 228 -3.14 18.78 -0.70
N GLY A 229 -3.25 19.33 0.52
CA GLY A 229 -4.50 19.70 1.19
C GLY A 229 -4.79 21.21 1.26
N LEU A 230 -3.92 22.08 0.73
CA LEU A 230 -4.19 23.53 0.70
C LEU A 230 -5.29 23.90 -0.31
N PRO A 231 -6.09 24.96 -0.05
CA PRO A 231 -7.11 25.50 -0.96
C PRO A 231 -6.45 26.30 -2.10
N TRP A 232 -5.72 25.60 -2.97
CA TRP A 232 -4.97 26.19 -4.06
C TRP A 232 -5.87 27.01 -5.01
N SER A 233 -5.58 28.30 -5.07
CA SER A 233 -6.27 29.31 -5.87
C SER A 233 -5.24 30.29 -6.45
N LEU A 234 -5.53 30.93 -7.59
CA LEU A 234 -4.65 31.96 -8.18
C LEU A 234 -4.30 33.02 -7.12
N GLY A 235 -5.32 33.59 -6.49
CA GLY A 235 -5.20 34.54 -5.38
C GLY A 235 -4.69 33.98 -4.05
N LEU A 236 -4.19 32.74 -3.97
CA LEU A 236 -3.34 32.24 -2.88
C LEU A 236 -1.88 32.17 -3.32
N VAL A 237 -1.61 31.69 -4.55
CA VAL A 237 -0.27 31.68 -5.14
C VAL A 237 0.30 33.11 -5.21
N GLU A 238 -0.53 34.08 -5.60
CA GLU A 238 -0.12 35.47 -5.82
C GLU A 238 0.12 36.31 -4.56
N ARG A 239 -0.33 35.89 -3.37
CA ARG A 239 -0.17 36.69 -2.13
C ARG A 239 1.25 36.67 -1.58
N HIS A 240 1.88 35.49 -1.59
CA HIS A 240 3.20 35.25 -0.98
C HIS A 240 4.24 34.75 -2.00
N PRO A 241 4.39 35.39 -3.18
CA PRO A 241 5.14 34.83 -4.29
C PRO A 241 6.65 34.76 -4.04
N GLN A 242 7.17 35.41 -2.99
CA GLN A 242 8.56 35.31 -2.56
C GLN A 242 8.79 34.27 -1.45
N ARG A 243 7.75 33.57 -1.00
CA ARG A 243 7.82 32.55 0.06
C ARG A 243 7.67 31.12 -0.48
N TRP A 244 6.81 30.93 -1.47
CA TRP A 244 6.61 29.63 -2.12
C TRP A 244 7.92 29.06 -2.70
N ASP A 245 8.14 27.77 -2.48
CA ASP A 245 9.08 26.98 -3.28
C ASP A 245 8.43 26.73 -4.66
N TRP A 246 8.94 27.42 -5.69
CA TRP A 246 8.41 27.39 -7.04
C TRP A 246 8.75 26.12 -7.82
N GLN A 247 9.81 25.38 -7.43
CA GLN A 247 10.09 24.07 -7.99
C GLN A 247 9.02 23.06 -7.54
N ARG A 248 8.68 23.07 -6.24
CA ARG A 248 7.58 22.26 -5.69
C ARG A 248 6.22 22.66 -6.25
N LEU A 249 5.96 23.96 -6.43
CA LEU A 249 4.72 24.41 -7.10
C LEU A 249 4.68 23.98 -8.58
N SER A 250 5.78 24.11 -9.34
CA SER A 250 5.83 23.66 -10.74
C SER A 250 5.53 22.18 -10.91
N ALA A 251 5.96 21.34 -9.97
CA ALA A 251 5.70 19.90 -9.98
C ALA A 251 4.31 19.49 -9.46
N ASN A 252 3.50 20.43 -8.96
CA ASN A 252 2.23 20.12 -8.29
C ASN A 252 1.06 19.99 -9.30
N PRO A 253 0.45 18.81 -9.49
CA PRO A 253 -0.66 18.62 -10.42
C PRO A 253 -2.02 19.10 -9.86
N ARG A 254 -2.08 19.54 -8.60
CA ARG A 254 -3.31 20.02 -7.93
C ARG A 254 -3.46 21.54 -7.89
N LEU A 255 -2.52 22.30 -8.45
CA LEU A 255 -2.71 23.74 -8.63
C LEU A 255 -3.84 24.01 -9.65
N PRO A 256 -4.56 25.13 -9.53
CA PRO A 256 -5.61 25.55 -10.45
C PRO A 256 -4.99 26.07 -11.75
N TRP A 257 -4.35 25.19 -12.50
CA TRP A 257 -3.56 25.56 -13.67
C TRP A 257 -4.43 26.20 -14.76
N SER A 258 -4.10 27.44 -15.10
CA SER A 258 -4.68 28.19 -16.21
C SER A 258 -3.55 28.84 -17.02
N LEU A 259 -3.82 29.18 -18.28
CA LEU A 259 -2.86 29.92 -19.11
C LEU A 259 -2.50 31.28 -18.48
N GLU A 260 -3.46 31.90 -17.78
CA GLU A 260 -3.28 33.12 -16.99
C GLU A 260 -2.29 32.92 -15.82
N LEU A 261 -2.45 31.88 -14.99
CA LEU A 261 -1.53 31.56 -13.89
C LEU A 261 -0.12 31.24 -14.40
N ILE A 262 -0.03 30.50 -15.51
CA ILE A 262 1.24 30.16 -16.15
C ILE A 262 1.95 31.43 -16.64
N GLU A 263 1.22 32.37 -17.25
CA GLU A 263 1.77 33.59 -17.82
C GLU A 263 2.10 34.66 -16.77
N ALA A 264 1.22 34.88 -15.80
CA ALA A 264 1.41 35.87 -14.72
C ALA A 264 2.67 35.57 -13.88
N GLN A 265 3.04 34.29 -13.72
CA GLN A 265 4.18 33.86 -12.93
C GLN A 265 5.29 33.18 -13.78
N ALA A 266 5.26 33.34 -15.11
CA ALA A 266 6.20 32.72 -16.07
C ALA A 266 7.71 32.84 -15.74
N PRO A 267 8.21 33.94 -15.12
CA PRO A 267 9.62 34.04 -14.71
C PRO A 267 9.98 33.24 -13.46
N ARG A 268 9.01 32.72 -12.72
CA ARG A 268 9.20 32.02 -11.43
C ARG A 268 9.11 30.51 -11.53
N TRP A 269 8.28 30.01 -12.46
CA TRP A 269 8.11 28.57 -12.67
C TRP A 269 9.44 27.90 -13.01
N ASP A 270 9.72 26.79 -12.34
CA ASP A 270 10.68 25.79 -12.80
C ASP A 270 10.06 25.10 -14.04
N TRP A 271 10.69 25.26 -15.20
CA TRP A 271 10.19 24.73 -16.46
C TRP A 271 10.57 23.25 -16.66
N ASP A 272 11.65 22.78 -16.04
CA ASP A 272 12.05 21.37 -16.03
C ASP A 272 11.02 20.52 -15.28
N ALA A 273 10.48 21.05 -14.18
CA ALA A 273 9.38 20.47 -13.43
C ALA A 273 8.03 20.57 -14.17
N PHE A 274 7.78 21.64 -14.95
CA PHE A 274 6.60 21.70 -15.82
C PHE A 274 6.58 20.61 -16.89
N ASN A 275 7.72 20.29 -17.51
CA ASN A 275 7.79 19.31 -18.60
C ASN A 275 7.20 17.94 -18.23
N ALA A 276 7.25 17.57 -16.94
CA ALA A 276 6.70 16.32 -16.40
C ALA A 276 5.33 16.47 -15.68
N ASN A 277 4.75 17.68 -15.60
CA ASN A 277 3.52 17.90 -14.85
C ASN A 277 2.28 17.55 -15.69
N ALA A 278 1.60 16.46 -15.32
CA ALA A 278 0.38 15.98 -15.96
C ALA A 278 -0.88 16.81 -15.64
N GLY A 279 -0.81 17.79 -14.73
CA GLY A 279 -1.94 18.67 -14.36
C GLY A 279 -2.07 19.96 -15.17
N LEU A 280 -1.13 20.26 -16.07
CA LEU A 280 -1.14 21.49 -16.86
C LEU A 280 -2.25 21.48 -17.94
N PRO A 281 -2.84 22.65 -18.31
CA PRO A 281 -3.88 22.77 -19.33
C PRO A 281 -3.29 22.69 -20.75
N TRP A 282 -2.78 21.50 -21.09
CA TRP A 282 -2.10 21.21 -22.33
C TRP A 282 -2.96 21.53 -23.55
N SER A 283 -2.44 22.39 -24.40
CA SER A 283 -3.13 22.97 -25.56
C SER A 283 -2.12 23.59 -26.52
N ASP A 284 -2.45 23.66 -27.81
CA ASP A 284 -1.61 24.31 -28.82
C ASP A 284 -1.24 25.74 -28.42
N ALA A 285 -2.17 26.51 -27.84
CA ALA A 285 -1.91 27.86 -27.38
C ALA A 285 -0.85 27.95 -26.26
N LEU A 286 -0.81 26.98 -25.34
CA LEU A 286 0.23 26.89 -24.30
C LEU A 286 1.59 26.47 -24.89
N LEU A 287 1.58 25.53 -25.83
CA LEU A 287 2.80 25.07 -26.52
C LEU A 287 3.40 26.13 -27.43
N GLU A 288 2.58 26.96 -28.10
CA GLU A 288 3.04 28.07 -28.94
C GLU A 288 3.53 29.26 -28.10
N ARG A 289 2.70 29.77 -27.17
CA ARG A 289 3.02 31.01 -26.43
C ARG A 289 4.21 30.86 -25.49
N GLN A 290 4.55 29.64 -25.09
CA GLN A 290 5.75 29.32 -24.28
C GLN A 290 6.78 28.46 -25.05
N GLY A 291 6.67 28.36 -26.38
CA GLY A 291 7.39 27.42 -27.26
C GLY A 291 8.93 27.48 -27.33
N ALA A 292 9.53 28.42 -26.60
CA ALA A 292 10.98 28.57 -26.42
C ALA A 292 11.47 28.17 -25.01
N ARG A 293 10.56 27.78 -24.10
CA ARG A 293 10.84 27.33 -22.73
C ARG A 293 10.63 25.83 -22.52
N TRP A 294 9.89 25.20 -23.42
CA TRP A 294 9.59 23.77 -23.39
C TRP A 294 10.82 22.93 -23.77
N ASP A 295 11.12 21.93 -22.95
CA ASP A 295 12.05 20.87 -23.30
C ASP A 295 11.29 19.79 -24.08
N TRP A 296 11.50 19.74 -25.39
CA TRP A 296 10.79 18.84 -26.29
C TRP A 296 11.23 17.37 -26.13
N GLU A 297 12.42 17.15 -25.56
CA GLU A 297 12.91 15.82 -25.19
C GLU A 297 12.06 15.27 -24.03
N ARG A 298 11.85 16.08 -22.99
CA ARG A 298 11.08 15.69 -21.79
C ARG A 298 9.57 15.75 -21.99
N LEU A 299 9.06 16.65 -22.85
CA LEU A 299 7.65 16.61 -23.25
C LEU A 299 7.30 15.33 -24.01
N SER A 300 8.21 14.75 -24.80
CA SER A 300 7.98 13.44 -25.45
C SER A 300 7.75 12.30 -24.44
N GLU A 301 8.23 12.40 -23.19
CA GLU A 301 7.98 11.42 -22.13
C GLU A 301 6.66 11.65 -21.37
N ASN A 302 6.04 12.83 -21.49
CA ASN A 302 4.92 13.22 -20.64
C ASN A 302 3.63 12.47 -21.04
N PRO A 303 3.04 11.64 -20.16
CA PRO A 303 1.81 10.89 -20.47
C PRO A 303 0.53 11.71 -20.24
N GLY A 304 0.63 12.89 -19.63
CA GLY A 304 -0.49 13.80 -19.38
C GLY A 304 -0.68 14.88 -20.45
N LEU A 305 0.21 14.97 -21.45
CA LEU A 305 -0.02 15.84 -22.60
C LEU A 305 -1.28 15.37 -23.36
N HIS A 306 -2.09 16.30 -23.87
CA HIS A 306 -3.26 15.97 -24.69
C HIS A 306 -2.85 15.55 -26.10
N TRP A 307 -2.24 14.36 -26.20
CA TRP A 307 -1.72 13.77 -27.43
C TRP A 307 -2.80 13.55 -28.49
N SER A 308 -2.45 13.84 -29.75
CA SER A 308 -3.26 13.58 -30.94
C SER A 308 -2.39 13.53 -32.18
N ASP A 309 -2.85 12.88 -33.25
CA ASP A 309 -2.15 12.82 -34.54
C ASP A 309 -1.84 14.21 -35.09
N ALA A 310 -2.75 15.18 -34.88
CA ALA A 310 -2.55 16.57 -35.26
C ALA A 310 -1.40 17.23 -34.50
N LEU A 311 -1.28 16.97 -33.19
CA LEU A 311 -0.20 17.49 -32.34
C LEU A 311 1.15 16.83 -32.66
N LEU A 312 1.15 15.52 -32.91
CA LEU A 312 2.32 14.76 -33.34
C LEU A 312 2.82 15.26 -34.70
N ALA A 313 1.93 15.47 -35.66
CA ALA A 313 2.27 16.02 -36.98
C ALA A 313 2.75 17.49 -36.90
N ARG A 314 2.06 18.36 -36.14
CA ARG A 314 2.38 19.80 -36.00
C ARG A 314 3.80 20.05 -35.52
N TYR A 315 4.29 19.22 -34.59
CA TYR A 315 5.63 19.35 -34.02
C TYR A 315 6.55 18.15 -34.32
N ALA A 316 6.30 17.44 -35.42
CA ALA A 316 7.01 16.21 -35.80
C ALA A 316 8.54 16.36 -35.96
N GLY A 317 9.04 17.59 -36.12
CA GLY A 317 10.47 17.93 -36.17
C GLY A 317 11.06 18.43 -34.85
N ARG A 318 10.30 18.39 -33.75
CA ARG A 318 10.74 18.76 -32.39
C ARG A 318 10.67 17.61 -31.39
N TRP A 319 9.67 16.73 -31.51
CA TRP A 319 9.55 15.56 -30.65
C TRP A 319 10.77 14.64 -30.77
N ASP A 320 11.27 14.18 -29.63
CA ASP A 320 12.10 12.97 -29.54
C ASP A 320 11.20 11.75 -29.79
N TRP A 321 11.47 10.97 -30.84
CA TRP A 321 10.65 9.82 -31.23
C TRP A 321 11.06 8.49 -30.57
N GLU A 322 12.27 8.40 -30.01
CA GLU A 322 12.67 7.27 -29.16
C GLU A 322 11.89 7.31 -27.85
N ARG A 323 11.77 8.52 -27.26
CA ARG A 323 10.98 8.76 -26.05
C ARG A 323 9.48 8.61 -26.27
N LEU A 324 8.94 9.10 -27.40
CA LEU A 324 7.53 8.86 -27.73
C LEU A 324 7.23 7.36 -27.84
N SER A 325 8.13 6.52 -28.39
CA SER A 325 7.92 5.06 -28.46
C SER A 325 7.71 4.40 -27.08
N TRP A 326 8.25 4.97 -26.00
CA TRP A 326 8.04 4.47 -24.63
C TRP A 326 6.83 5.08 -23.92
N ASN A 327 6.29 6.21 -24.40
CA ASN A 327 5.30 6.99 -23.67
C ASN A 327 3.92 6.32 -23.69
N PRO A 328 3.31 5.99 -22.52
CA PRO A 328 2.04 5.29 -22.44
C PRO A 328 0.81 6.21 -22.62
N GLY A 329 0.99 7.54 -22.71
CA GLY A 329 -0.10 8.50 -22.85
C GLY A 329 -0.50 8.85 -24.29
N LEU A 330 0.22 8.35 -25.30
CA LEU A 330 -0.17 8.55 -26.71
C LEU A 330 -1.48 7.80 -27.02
N PRO A 331 -2.30 8.29 -27.97
CA PRO A 331 -3.52 7.61 -28.42
C PRO A 331 -3.15 6.45 -29.36
N TRP A 332 -2.47 5.45 -28.81
CA TRP A 332 -1.91 4.34 -29.58
C TRP A 332 -2.99 3.61 -30.40
N SER A 333 -2.79 3.60 -31.71
CA SER A 333 -3.61 2.93 -32.71
C SER A 333 -2.69 2.24 -33.73
N ALA A 334 -3.20 1.24 -34.45
CA ALA A 334 -2.41 0.60 -35.50
C ALA A 334 -2.09 1.61 -36.63
N GLU A 335 -3.03 2.50 -36.89
CA GLU A 335 -2.93 3.63 -37.80
C GLU A 335 -1.80 4.59 -37.42
N LEU A 336 -1.68 4.96 -36.14
CA LEU A 336 -0.62 5.84 -35.63
C LEU A 336 0.76 5.18 -35.72
N VAL A 337 0.86 3.89 -35.36
CA VAL A 337 2.10 3.11 -35.52
C VAL A 337 2.52 3.09 -37.00
N SER A 338 1.60 2.78 -37.92
CA SER A 338 1.88 2.75 -39.35
C SER A 338 2.20 4.13 -39.95
N ALA A 339 1.49 5.19 -39.57
CA ALA A 339 1.66 6.54 -40.11
C ALA A 339 3.04 7.15 -39.79
N HIS A 340 3.68 6.70 -38.71
CA HIS A 340 5.00 7.16 -38.28
C HIS A 340 6.05 6.03 -38.21
N ALA A 341 5.80 4.92 -38.92
CA ALA A 341 6.64 3.71 -38.92
C ALA A 341 8.15 3.94 -39.15
N ALA A 342 8.53 4.99 -39.88
CA ALA A 342 9.93 5.34 -40.14
C ALA A 342 10.59 6.25 -39.08
N ARG A 343 9.89 6.53 -37.96
CA ARG A 343 10.32 7.45 -36.89
C ARG A 343 10.42 6.78 -35.53
N TRP A 344 9.57 5.80 -35.26
CA TRP A 344 9.56 5.06 -33.99
C TRP A 344 10.87 4.29 -33.77
N ASP A 345 11.36 4.27 -32.53
CA ASP A 345 12.19 3.16 -32.08
C ASP A 345 11.28 1.93 -31.91
N TRP A 346 11.55 0.88 -32.68
CA TRP A 346 10.76 -0.36 -32.68
C TRP A 346 11.12 -1.34 -31.56
N SER A 347 12.34 -1.26 -31.03
CA SER A 347 12.77 -2.04 -29.86
C SER A 347 12.12 -1.48 -28.59
N ALA A 348 11.92 -0.16 -28.53
CA ALA A 348 11.07 0.51 -27.53
C ALA A 348 9.59 0.11 -27.69
N LEU A 349 9.01 0.24 -28.89
CA LEU A 349 7.61 -0.16 -29.13
C LEU A 349 7.36 -1.63 -28.76
N SER A 350 8.25 -2.57 -29.10
CA SER A 350 8.12 -4.00 -28.72
C SER A 350 8.02 -4.27 -27.21
N ALA A 351 8.44 -3.33 -26.36
CA ALA A 351 8.31 -3.43 -24.91
C ALA A 351 7.18 -2.54 -24.33
N ASN A 352 6.52 -1.73 -25.17
CA ASN A 352 5.47 -0.81 -24.73
C ASN A 352 4.14 -1.56 -24.49
N GLN A 353 3.69 -1.57 -23.23
CA GLN A 353 2.46 -2.25 -22.81
C GLN A 353 1.18 -1.44 -23.08
N ALA A 354 1.28 -0.18 -23.50
CA ALA A 354 0.14 0.67 -23.84
C ALA A 354 -0.32 0.55 -25.32
N LEU A 355 0.41 -0.18 -26.15
CA LEU A 355 0.02 -0.42 -27.54
C LEU A 355 -1.22 -1.34 -27.65
N PRO A 356 -2.13 -1.09 -28.62
CA PRO A 356 -3.31 -1.92 -28.87
C PRO A 356 -2.92 -3.20 -29.62
N TRP A 357 -2.22 -4.09 -28.91
CA TRP A 357 -1.68 -5.32 -29.48
C TRP A 357 -2.75 -6.20 -30.10
N SER A 358 -2.63 -6.41 -31.40
CA SER A 358 -3.50 -7.24 -32.23
C SER A 358 -2.64 -8.06 -33.20
N ALA A 359 -3.12 -9.23 -33.63
CA ALA A 359 -2.39 -10.03 -34.62
C ALA A 359 -2.11 -9.22 -35.89
N ALA A 360 -3.08 -8.44 -36.37
CA ALA A 360 -2.92 -7.56 -37.53
C ALA A 360 -1.81 -6.48 -37.36
N LEU A 361 -1.65 -5.90 -36.17
CA LEU A 361 -0.58 -4.94 -35.88
C LEU A 361 0.81 -5.64 -35.84
N ILE A 362 0.85 -6.87 -35.33
CA ILE A 362 2.07 -7.68 -35.32
C ILE A 362 2.47 -8.08 -36.76
N ASP A 363 1.51 -8.57 -37.53
CA ASP A 363 1.67 -8.99 -38.94
C ASP A 363 2.12 -7.83 -39.84
N ALA A 364 1.50 -6.64 -39.70
CA ALA A 364 1.76 -5.48 -40.55
C ALA A 364 3.20 -4.92 -40.45
N HIS A 365 3.89 -5.17 -39.34
CA HIS A 365 5.23 -4.66 -39.04
C HIS A 365 6.21 -5.76 -38.59
N ALA A 366 5.99 -7.00 -39.06
CA ALA A 366 6.71 -8.19 -38.61
C ALA A 366 8.25 -8.15 -38.81
N GLU A 367 8.75 -7.32 -39.72
CA GLU A 367 10.20 -7.14 -39.95
C GLU A 367 10.83 -6.05 -39.08
N GLN A 368 10.02 -5.19 -38.47
CA GLN A 368 10.48 -4.07 -37.65
C GLN A 368 10.48 -4.39 -36.15
N TRP A 369 9.55 -5.24 -35.68
CA TRP A 369 9.46 -5.63 -34.28
C TRP A 369 10.73 -6.29 -33.75
N ASP A 370 11.16 -5.88 -32.56
CA ASP A 370 12.10 -6.64 -31.73
C ASP A 370 11.35 -7.84 -31.10
N TRP A 371 11.58 -9.02 -31.66
CA TRP A 371 10.89 -10.25 -31.28
C TRP A 371 11.38 -10.85 -29.96
N GLU A 372 12.60 -10.54 -29.53
CA GLU A 372 13.09 -10.98 -28.22
C GLU A 372 12.34 -10.25 -27.10
N ARG A 373 12.08 -8.95 -27.29
CA ARG A 373 11.24 -8.15 -26.39
C ARG A 373 9.76 -8.55 -26.46
N LEU A 374 9.18 -8.75 -27.66
CA LEU A 374 7.79 -9.24 -27.78
C LEU A 374 7.60 -10.58 -27.05
N SER A 375 8.58 -11.50 -27.09
CA SER A 375 8.56 -12.75 -26.33
C SER A 375 8.58 -12.59 -24.80
N THR A 376 8.71 -11.38 -24.27
CA THR A 376 8.57 -11.04 -22.84
C THR A 376 7.35 -10.17 -22.54
N ALA A 377 6.56 -9.78 -23.54
CA ALA A 377 5.45 -8.84 -23.37
C ALA A 377 4.17 -9.55 -22.86
N PRO A 378 3.68 -9.24 -21.64
CA PRO A 378 2.48 -9.87 -21.10
C PRO A 378 1.18 -9.39 -21.78
N GLY A 379 1.19 -8.25 -22.46
CA GLY A 379 0.00 -7.64 -23.07
C GLY A 379 -0.41 -8.17 -24.44
N LEU A 380 0.31 -9.15 -25.02
CA LEU A 380 0.02 -9.63 -26.38
C LEU A 380 -1.21 -10.55 -26.44
N PRO A 381 -1.96 -10.54 -27.56
CA PRO A 381 -3.15 -11.38 -27.77
C PRO A 381 -2.75 -12.83 -28.08
N TRP A 382 -2.30 -13.56 -27.06
CA TRP A 382 -1.73 -14.90 -27.20
C TRP A 382 -2.77 -15.95 -27.64
N ASP A 383 -2.82 -16.24 -28.95
CA ASP A 383 -3.51 -17.40 -29.51
C ASP A 383 -2.55 -18.35 -30.26
N THR A 384 -3.04 -19.55 -30.60
CA THR A 384 -2.24 -20.58 -31.29
C THR A 384 -1.92 -20.25 -32.75
N SER A 385 -2.66 -19.33 -33.38
CA SER A 385 -2.45 -18.92 -34.77
C SER A 385 -1.34 -17.88 -34.87
N LEU A 386 -1.32 -16.88 -33.99
CA LEU A 386 -0.26 -15.89 -33.85
C LEU A 386 1.10 -16.56 -33.52
N LEU A 387 1.08 -17.52 -32.59
CA LEU A 387 2.26 -18.31 -32.22
C LEU A 387 2.78 -19.19 -33.36
N ALA A 388 1.88 -19.70 -34.23
CA ALA A 388 2.25 -20.49 -35.40
C ALA A 388 2.75 -19.63 -36.58
N ALA A 389 2.12 -18.48 -36.83
CA ALA A 389 2.44 -17.59 -37.96
C ALA A 389 3.89 -17.08 -37.90
N HIS A 390 4.36 -16.71 -36.69
CA HIS A 390 5.71 -16.17 -36.46
C HIS A 390 6.63 -17.15 -35.71
N ALA A 391 6.38 -18.46 -35.83
CA ALA A 391 7.07 -19.49 -35.04
C ALA A 391 8.62 -19.46 -35.12
N GLN A 392 9.19 -18.93 -36.20
CA GLN A 392 10.65 -18.78 -36.37
C GLN A 392 11.23 -17.49 -35.77
N ARG A 393 10.39 -16.53 -35.38
CA ARG A 393 10.80 -15.22 -34.83
C ARG A 393 10.75 -15.18 -33.30
N TRP A 394 9.80 -15.90 -32.70
CA TRP A 394 9.62 -15.95 -31.24
C TRP A 394 10.85 -16.52 -30.50
N ASN A 395 11.28 -15.84 -29.42
CA ASN A 395 12.18 -16.41 -28.43
C ASN A 395 11.39 -17.38 -27.51
N TRP A 396 11.41 -18.65 -27.86
CA TRP A 396 10.73 -19.74 -27.14
C TRP A 396 11.24 -19.97 -25.71
N ALA A 397 12.47 -19.53 -25.37
CA ALA A 397 12.96 -19.61 -23.99
C ALA A 397 12.16 -18.67 -23.09
N ASN A 398 12.04 -17.41 -23.51
CA ASN A 398 11.31 -16.36 -22.78
C ASN A 398 9.82 -16.74 -22.64
N LEU A 399 9.18 -17.22 -23.72
CA LEU A 399 7.77 -17.62 -23.71
C LEU A 399 7.48 -18.78 -22.74
N SER A 400 8.44 -19.68 -22.47
CA SER A 400 8.21 -20.89 -21.67
C SER A 400 7.77 -20.62 -20.22
N GLY A 401 8.03 -19.42 -19.70
CA GLY A 401 7.61 -18.99 -18.35
C GLY A 401 6.21 -18.36 -18.27
N PHE A 402 5.52 -18.11 -19.39
CA PHE A 402 4.26 -17.36 -19.38
C PHE A 402 3.05 -18.27 -19.09
N ALA A 403 2.61 -18.28 -17.83
CA ALA A 403 1.43 -19.02 -17.36
C ALA A 403 0.13 -18.68 -18.11
N GLN A 404 0.06 -17.47 -18.69
CA GLN A 404 -1.06 -16.93 -19.46
C GLN A 404 -1.17 -17.41 -20.92
N LEU A 405 -0.20 -18.18 -21.44
CA LEU A 405 -0.27 -18.71 -22.81
C LEU A 405 -1.43 -19.71 -22.99
N PRO A 406 -1.94 -19.91 -24.21
CA PRO A 406 -3.00 -20.87 -24.53
C PRO A 406 -2.46 -22.33 -24.53
N TRP A 407 -2.05 -22.79 -23.36
CA TRP A 407 -1.41 -24.09 -23.13
C TRP A 407 -2.29 -25.25 -23.64
N SER A 408 -1.81 -25.89 -24.70
CA SER A 408 -2.55 -26.91 -25.46
C SER A 408 -1.57 -27.94 -26.03
N LYS A 409 -2.06 -29.16 -26.36
CA LYS A 409 -1.21 -30.22 -26.93
C LYS A 409 -0.52 -29.80 -28.24
N SER A 410 -1.09 -28.85 -28.98
CA SER A 410 -0.48 -28.25 -30.17
C SER A 410 0.64 -27.27 -29.80
N LEU A 411 0.40 -26.36 -28.85
CA LEU A 411 1.43 -25.42 -28.38
C LEU A 411 2.60 -26.13 -27.71
N TYR A 412 2.36 -27.18 -26.91
CA TYR A 412 3.42 -28.01 -26.33
C TYR A 412 4.34 -28.61 -27.41
N ARG A 413 3.81 -29.01 -28.57
CA ARG A 413 4.63 -29.50 -29.71
C ARG A 413 5.47 -28.39 -30.35
N CYS A 414 5.01 -27.14 -30.34
CA CYS A 414 5.82 -26.00 -30.76
C CYS A 414 7.01 -25.79 -29.80
N PHE A 415 6.80 -25.86 -28.48
CA PHE A 415 7.90 -25.81 -27.50
C PHE A 415 8.84 -27.02 -27.56
N GLU A 416 8.31 -28.21 -27.85
CA GLU A 416 9.08 -29.44 -28.07
C GLU A 416 10.01 -29.32 -29.29
N ALA A 417 9.49 -28.86 -30.43
CA ALA A 417 10.25 -28.63 -31.65
C ALA A 417 11.33 -27.53 -31.52
N HIS A 418 11.18 -26.61 -30.55
CA HIS A 418 12.12 -25.54 -30.26
C HIS A 418 12.81 -25.71 -28.88
N TRP A 419 12.90 -26.95 -28.38
CA TRP A 419 13.79 -27.40 -27.29
C TRP A 419 13.50 -27.02 -25.82
N PHE A 420 12.40 -26.33 -25.48
CA PHE A 420 12.18 -25.76 -24.12
C PHE A 420 11.12 -26.46 -23.23
N ALA A 421 10.93 -27.78 -23.37
CA ALA A 421 9.87 -28.52 -22.66
C ALA A 421 9.99 -28.61 -21.11
N GLY A 422 11.12 -28.20 -20.51
CA GLY A 422 11.45 -28.53 -19.11
C GLY A 422 10.81 -27.68 -18.00
N PHE A 423 10.27 -26.50 -18.30
CA PHE A 423 9.96 -25.48 -17.26
C PHE A 423 8.47 -25.30 -16.89
N VAL A 424 7.53 -25.88 -17.63
CA VAL A 424 6.08 -25.56 -17.57
C VAL A 424 5.33 -26.20 -16.38
N GLY A 425 6.04 -26.65 -15.33
CA GLY A 425 5.59 -27.77 -14.50
C GLY A 425 4.75 -27.49 -13.23
N ALA A 426 4.59 -26.26 -12.74
CA ALA A 426 4.10 -26.07 -11.35
C ALA A 426 3.45 -24.70 -10.99
N HIS A 427 2.11 -24.63 -10.91
CA HIS A 427 1.35 -23.65 -10.09
C HIS A 427 -0.13 -24.06 -9.90
N GLN A 428 -0.69 -23.97 -8.67
CA GLN A 428 -2.07 -23.53 -8.29
C GLN A 428 -2.37 -23.74 -6.78
N HIS A 429 -3.47 -23.17 -6.25
CA HIS A 429 -3.79 -22.98 -4.82
C HIS A 429 -5.27 -23.31 -4.48
N PHE A 430 -5.61 -23.48 -3.19
CA PHE A 430 -6.99 -23.61 -2.65
C PHE A 430 -7.14 -23.04 -1.21
N GLU A 431 -8.39 -22.80 -0.79
CA GLU A 431 -8.89 -22.26 0.49
C GLU A 431 -9.98 -23.25 1.05
N LEU A 432 -9.94 -23.78 2.30
CA LEU A 432 -10.75 -24.94 2.77
C LEU A 432 -10.95 -25.04 4.35
N PRO A 433 -12.09 -24.73 5.06
CA PRO A 433 -12.00 -24.33 6.53
C PRO A 433 -12.40 -25.17 7.95
N VAL A 434 -13.47 -25.03 8.85
CA VAL A 434 -13.63 -25.32 10.39
C VAL A 434 -13.79 -26.74 11.06
N LEU A 435 -13.66 -26.80 12.43
CA LEU A 435 -14.20 -27.78 13.43
C LEU A 435 -15.23 -27.28 14.51
N SER A 436 -15.85 -28.21 15.27
CA SER A 436 -16.67 -27.98 16.50
C SER A 436 -16.03 -28.46 17.84
N PRO A 437 -16.56 -28.08 19.03
CA PRO A 437 -15.94 -28.41 20.33
C PRO A 437 -15.80 -29.90 20.67
N GLN A 438 -16.78 -30.75 20.33
CA GLN A 438 -16.71 -32.18 20.66
C GLN A 438 -15.64 -32.92 19.84
N GLN A 439 -15.43 -32.49 18.60
CA GLN A 439 -14.34 -33.00 17.75
C GLN A 439 -12.99 -32.49 18.23
N LEU A 440 -12.95 -31.25 18.75
CA LEU A 440 -11.74 -30.65 19.31
C LEU A 440 -11.25 -31.42 20.54
N ASP A 441 -12.12 -31.72 21.50
CA ASP A 441 -11.79 -32.56 22.66
C ASP A 441 -11.28 -33.95 22.23
N ALA A 442 -11.96 -34.61 21.28
CA ALA A 442 -11.56 -35.93 20.77
C ALA A 442 -10.25 -35.96 19.96
N LEU A 443 -9.76 -34.79 19.52
CA LEU A 443 -8.42 -34.63 18.93
C LEU A 443 -7.37 -34.32 20.02
N LEU A 444 -7.72 -33.49 21.01
CA LEU A 444 -6.84 -33.15 22.13
C LEU A 444 -6.60 -34.31 23.10
N GLU A 445 -7.50 -35.29 23.19
CA GLU A 445 -7.28 -36.51 23.99
C GLU A 445 -6.30 -37.53 23.37
N LYS A 446 -5.86 -37.30 22.11
CA LYS A 446 -4.78 -38.09 21.50
C LYS A 446 -3.40 -37.59 21.98
N PRO A 447 -2.42 -38.48 22.19
CA PRO A 447 -1.12 -38.16 22.80
C PRO A 447 -0.24 -37.24 21.94
#